data_AF-G5NGC3-F1
#
_entry.id   AF-G5NGC3-F1
#
_cell.length_a   1.000
_cell.length_b   1.000
_cell.length_c   1.000
_cell.angle_alpha   90.00
_cell.angle_beta   90.00
_cell.angle_gamma   90.00
#
_symmetry.space_group_name_H-M   'P 1'
#
loop_
_entity.id
_entity.type
_entity.pdbx_description
1 polymer ?
#
loop_
_entity_poly.entity_id
_entity_poly.type
_entity_poly.pdbx_seq_one_letter_code
_entity_poly.pdbx_strand_id
1 'polypeptide(L)'
;GSLVKTGTGELTLSGDNNTYFGDTTIAGGTLIAANVNALGSGNIDNSGTLMLEAEGEFNLANVTTQSGATTELAKGTTLNVDSLTQQADSTLNIDLSKANGESAITADSVTLGGTLNVTGIGSVTDSWTPEAYTYTLIDSDSAITSDFDNLTVAGMNREDVDFLTIDGKVDETDNTNYDLTASLSWYADRDNATTDAHGTFTLSDPDGSFNVAATLTDVDDTLDPGSRWDGKSLTKEGAGTLILSGDNDYSGGTTINEGTLVAASTTALGTGLVDNNATLVLDADGEVSAVGGITTHSGATTQLALGTLLDLGDSALIQQDGSTLNVELNSDSVQPLITGSSATLGGDLVVSDASLQARASDAEFQSFKLMDMTSDISGDFTSLTMNLTDKPDYLTVTGTINPADASEYLLTEGLSWNATATSATPAHGTFTLGAGDSFEVTSVLGDKTGNGDWDGKTLTKLGAGKLTLSGVNTYTGDTNVQEGTLWLSGDGTIGEMGSQQAVNVASGATFGGSNGTTVR
;
A
#
# COMPACT_ATOMS: atom_id res chain seq x y z
N GLY A 1 -33.34 38.19 39.32
CA GLY A 1 -32.20 39.12 39.19
C GLY A 1 -31.39 38.71 37.98
N SER A 2 -30.51 39.57 37.47
CA SER A 2 -29.55 39.24 36.42
C SER A 2 -28.21 38.79 37.00
N LEU A 3 -27.44 38.06 36.21
CA LEU A 3 -26.04 37.71 36.49
C LEU A 3 -25.15 38.54 35.57
N VAL A 4 -24.14 39.21 36.13
CA VAL A 4 -23.15 39.95 35.32
C VAL A 4 -21.75 39.51 35.73
N LYS A 5 -21.07 38.81 34.82
CA LYS A 5 -19.67 38.43 34.95
C LYS A 5 -18.79 39.53 34.35
N THR A 6 -17.91 40.09 35.18
CA THR A 6 -16.92 41.11 34.79
C THR A 6 -15.50 40.67 35.15
N GLY A 7 -14.49 41.38 34.65
CA GLY A 7 -13.07 41.11 34.90
C GLY A 7 -12.53 39.89 34.14
N THR A 8 -11.21 39.79 34.01
CA THR A 8 -10.55 38.81 33.13
C THR A 8 -10.46 37.39 33.69
N GLY A 9 -10.82 37.18 34.97
CA GLY A 9 -10.73 35.87 35.62
C GLY A 9 -11.89 34.93 35.27
N GLU A 10 -11.83 33.72 35.82
CA GLU A 10 -12.85 32.67 35.68
C GLU A 10 -13.91 32.75 36.80
N LEU A 11 -15.15 32.43 36.45
CA LEU A 11 -16.23 32.17 37.40
C LEU A 11 -16.88 30.83 37.04
N THR A 12 -16.90 29.88 37.97
CA THR A 12 -17.57 28.59 37.79
C THR A 12 -18.90 28.56 38.54
N LEU A 13 -19.96 28.18 37.84
CA LEU A 13 -21.28 27.89 38.37
C LEU A 13 -21.51 26.38 38.30
N SER A 14 -21.49 25.71 39.46
CA SER A 14 -21.63 24.25 39.56
C SER A 14 -22.93 23.78 40.21
N GLY A 15 -23.72 24.70 40.77
CA GLY A 15 -25.02 24.40 41.39
C GLY A 15 -26.20 24.59 40.45
N ASP A 16 -27.38 24.11 40.87
CA ASP A 16 -28.64 24.33 40.17
C ASP A 16 -29.11 25.78 40.39
N ASN A 17 -28.68 26.68 39.51
CA ASN A 17 -28.94 28.11 39.62
C ASN A 17 -30.03 28.61 38.66
N ASN A 18 -30.76 27.71 37.98
CA ASN A 18 -31.81 28.00 36.99
C ASN A 18 -33.01 28.84 37.48
N THR A 19 -33.00 29.30 38.73
CA THR A 19 -34.12 30.04 39.36
C THR A 19 -34.05 31.55 39.17
N TYR A 20 -32.95 32.10 38.60
CA TYR A 20 -32.90 33.51 38.24
C TYR A 20 -33.45 33.75 36.82
N PHE A 21 -34.36 34.72 36.71
CA PHE A 21 -35.08 35.02 35.46
C PHE A 21 -34.49 36.17 34.63
N GLY A 22 -33.47 36.87 35.15
CA GLY A 22 -32.84 37.97 34.41
C GLY A 22 -31.68 37.47 33.55
N ASP A 23 -31.25 38.32 32.62
CA ASP A 23 -30.18 37.98 31.69
C ASP A 23 -28.85 37.65 32.38
N THR A 24 -28.03 36.86 31.68
CA THR A 24 -26.63 36.61 32.01
C THR A 24 -25.75 37.39 31.04
N THR A 25 -25.00 38.37 31.54
CA THR A 25 -24.04 39.13 30.74
C THR A 25 -22.62 38.72 31.11
N ILE A 26 -21.83 38.29 30.13
CA ILE A 26 -20.39 38.01 30.27
C ILE A 26 -19.64 39.17 29.62
N ALA A 27 -19.32 40.20 30.39
CA ALA A 27 -18.63 41.38 29.90
C ALA A 27 -17.10 41.18 29.76
N GLY A 28 -16.57 40.04 30.21
CA GLY A 28 -15.16 39.69 30.08
C GLY A 28 -14.75 38.49 30.95
N GLY A 29 -13.59 37.91 30.62
CA GLY A 29 -13.10 36.67 31.21
C GLY A 29 -14.02 35.48 30.90
N THR A 30 -13.91 34.42 31.69
CA THR A 30 -14.62 33.15 31.43
C THR A 30 -15.73 32.91 32.45
N LEU A 31 -16.91 32.53 31.97
CA LEU A 31 -17.98 31.94 32.76
C LEU A 31 -18.09 30.45 32.41
N ILE A 32 -17.92 29.60 33.42
CA ILE A 32 -17.99 28.15 33.30
C ILE A 32 -19.30 27.67 33.91
N ALA A 33 -20.15 27.04 33.12
CA ALA A 33 -21.37 26.38 33.57
C ALA A 33 -21.09 24.87 33.70
N ALA A 34 -20.74 24.43 34.91
CA ALA A 34 -20.31 23.05 35.19
C ALA A 34 -21.48 22.10 35.54
N ASN A 35 -22.72 22.53 35.27
CA ASN A 35 -23.96 21.78 35.45
C ASN A 35 -24.97 22.32 34.44
N VAL A 36 -25.76 21.44 33.79
CA VAL A 36 -26.77 21.81 32.79
C VAL A 36 -27.82 22.82 33.30
N ASN A 37 -28.04 22.88 34.61
CA ASN A 37 -28.95 23.82 35.28
C ASN A 37 -28.22 25.02 35.92
N ALA A 38 -26.95 25.27 35.57
CA ALA A 38 -26.14 26.32 36.19
C ALA A 38 -26.50 27.75 35.75
N LEU A 39 -27.24 27.90 34.66
CA LEU A 39 -27.67 29.19 34.11
C LEU A 39 -29.18 29.36 34.22
N GLY A 40 -29.61 30.62 34.34
CA GLY A 40 -31.00 31.04 34.45
C GLY A 40 -31.74 31.08 33.12
N SER A 41 -33.02 31.48 33.16
CA SER A 41 -33.91 31.47 31.97
C SER A 41 -33.85 32.75 31.12
N GLY A 42 -32.96 33.69 31.45
CA GLY A 42 -32.79 34.94 30.70
C GLY A 42 -31.83 34.77 29.52
N ASN A 43 -31.69 35.82 28.71
CA ASN A 43 -30.76 35.79 27.57
C ASN A 43 -29.32 35.70 28.05
N ILE A 44 -28.45 35.11 27.22
CA ILE A 44 -27.00 35.13 27.40
C ILE A 44 -26.39 36.13 26.42
N ASP A 45 -25.78 37.18 26.95
CA ASP A 45 -25.01 38.18 26.20
C ASP A 45 -23.51 38.00 26.50
N ASN A 46 -22.80 37.35 25.58
CA ASN A 46 -21.41 36.93 25.77
C ASN A 46 -20.42 37.81 24.99
N SER A 47 -19.70 38.67 25.70
CA SER A 47 -18.54 39.44 25.22
C SER A 47 -17.19 38.91 25.74
N GLY A 48 -17.18 37.72 26.37
CA GLY A 48 -15.99 37.07 26.91
C GLY A 48 -15.93 35.61 26.47
N THR A 49 -15.82 34.68 27.42
CA THR A 49 -15.90 33.25 27.15
C THR A 49 -17.03 32.62 27.94
N LEU A 50 -17.94 31.92 27.27
CA LEU A 50 -18.93 31.04 27.87
C LEU A 50 -18.49 29.59 27.65
N MET A 51 -18.29 28.83 28.72
CA MET A 51 -17.95 27.41 28.65
C MET A 51 -19.06 26.57 29.28
N LEU A 52 -19.76 25.79 28.46
CA LEU A 52 -20.76 24.83 28.87
C LEU A 52 -20.05 23.50 29.14
N GLU A 53 -19.71 23.26 30.40
CA GLU A 53 -18.82 22.19 30.84
C GLU A 53 -19.58 21.12 31.64
N ALA A 54 -20.62 20.54 31.04
CA ALA A 54 -21.36 19.43 31.63
C ALA A 54 -21.94 18.50 30.56
N GLU A 55 -21.82 17.19 30.79
CA GLU A 55 -22.50 16.21 29.94
C GLU A 55 -24.02 16.35 30.07
N GLY A 56 -24.73 16.40 28.94
CA GLY A 56 -26.18 16.60 28.86
C GLY A 56 -26.59 17.91 28.17
N GLU A 57 -27.89 18.18 28.16
CA GLU A 57 -28.48 19.30 27.41
C GLU A 57 -28.62 20.57 28.27
N PHE A 58 -28.03 21.67 27.81
CA PHE A 58 -28.31 23.01 28.32
C PHE A 58 -29.52 23.60 27.60
N ASN A 59 -30.55 23.97 28.35
CA ASN A 59 -31.74 24.66 27.84
C ASN A 59 -31.66 26.14 28.20
N LEU A 60 -31.35 27.00 27.24
CA LEU A 60 -31.18 28.44 27.43
C LEU A 60 -32.16 29.23 26.55
N ALA A 61 -32.36 30.51 26.85
CA ALA A 61 -33.11 31.40 25.96
C ALA A 61 -32.23 31.80 24.76
N ASN A 62 -32.14 33.08 24.42
CA ASN A 62 -31.25 33.54 23.34
C ASN A 62 -29.78 33.54 23.78
N VAL A 63 -28.89 33.00 22.96
CA VAL A 63 -27.43 33.04 23.17
C VAL A 63 -26.78 33.89 22.08
N THR A 64 -26.22 35.03 22.46
CA THR A 64 -25.44 35.90 21.57
C THR A 64 -23.97 35.87 21.93
N THR A 65 -23.12 35.46 20.99
CA THR A 65 -21.66 35.55 21.08
C THR A 65 -21.21 36.77 20.27
N GLN A 66 -20.70 37.78 20.97
CA GLN A 66 -20.26 39.03 20.36
C GLN A 66 -18.94 38.84 19.60
N SER A 67 -18.60 39.80 18.75
CA SER A 67 -17.31 39.82 18.05
C SER A 67 -16.12 39.67 19.00
N GLY A 68 -15.20 38.75 18.70
CA GLY A 68 -14.04 38.42 19.53
C GLY A 68 -14.32 37.61 20.79
N ALA A 69 -15.58 37.24 21.05
CA ALA A 69 -15.99 36.38 22.17
C ALA A 69 -16.04 34.90 21.76
N THR A 70 -16.03 34.01 22.75
CA THR A 70 -16.03 32.55 22.54
C THR A 70 -17.18 31.88 23.28
N THR A 71 -17.88 30.98 22.62
CA THR A 71 -18.80 30.03 23.25
C THR A 71 -18.27 28.61 23.02
N GLU A 72 -18.26 27.79 24.06
CA GLU A 72 -17.66 26.45 24.04
C GLU A 72 -18.61 25.40 24.62
N LEU A 73 -18.79 24.31 23.88
CA LEU A 73 -19.53 23.11 24.27
C LEU A 73 -18.52 21.98 24.51
N ALA A 74 -18.42 21.50 25.75
CA ALA A 74 -17.55 20.38 26.09
C ALA A 74 -18.10 19.04 25.55
N LYS A 75 -17.27 17.98 25.56
CA LYS A 75 -17.68 16.64 25.13
C LYS A 75 -18.99 16.16 25.76
N GLY A 76 -19.90 15.66 24.92
CA GLY A 76 -21.20 15.14 25.37
C GLY A 76 -22.18 16.22 25.85
N THR A 77 -21.90 17.49 25.57
CA THR A 77 -22.80 18.62 25.83
C THR A 77 -23.66 18.87 24.60
N THR A 78 -24.97 19.05 24.77
CA THR A 78 -25.86 19.59 23.74
C THR A 78 -26.46 20.92 24.21
N LEU A 79 -26.84 21.78 23.26
CA LEU A 79 -27.39 23.10 23.54
C LEU A 79 -28.73 23.30 22.83
N ASN A 80 -29.79 23.52 23.59
CA ASN A 80 -31.11 23.87 23.09
C ASN A 80 -31.43 25.35 23.42
N VAL A 81 -31.70 26.17 22.39
CA VAL A 81 -31.86 27.63 22.52
C VAL A 81 -33.02 28.21 21.71
N ASP A 82 -33.63 29.29 22.19
CA ASP A 82 -34.60 30.04 21.35
C ASP A 82 -33.90 30.67 20.13
N SER A 83 -32.68 31.19 20.32
CA SER A 83 -31.85 31.63 19.19
C SER A 83 -30.37 31.53 19.47
N LEU A 84 -29.61 31.16 18.44
CA LEU A 84 -28.16 31.22 18.43
C LEU A 84 -27.69 32.34 17.51
N THR A 85 -26.96 33.31 18.05
CA THR A 85 -26.32 34.37 17.25
C THR A 85 -24.80 34.35 17.46
N GLN A 86 -24.06 34.05 16.40
CA GLN A 86 -22.61 34.23 16.30
C GLN A 86 -22.34 35.46 15.45
N GLN A 87 -21.66 36.47 16.03
CA GLN A 87 -21.27 37.66 15.27
C GLN A 87 -20.00 37.42 14.47
N ALA A 88 -19.71 38.32 13.52
CA ALA A 88 -18.41 38.34 12.84
C ALA A 88 -17.26 38.35 13.87
N ASP A 89 -16.22 37.58 13.57
CA ASP A 89 -15.04 37.37 14.43
C ASP A 89 -15.32 36.69 15.80
N SER A 90 -16.53 36.18 16.07
CA SER A 90 -16.75 35.31 17.25
C SER A 90 -16.18 33.91 17.03
N THR A 91 -16.14 33.11 18.10
CA THR A 91 -15.70 31.71 18.02
C THR A 91 -16.69 30.77 18.69
N LEU A 92 -17.09 29.71 18.00
CA LEU A 92 -17.86 28.60 18.55
C LEU A 92 -16.97 27.35 18.58
N ASN A 93 -16.72 26.80 19.77
CA ASN A 93 -15.96 25.55 19.96
C ASN A 93 -16.92 24.41 20.30
N ILE A 94 -16.83 23.27 19.62
CA ILE A 94 -17.65 22.08 19.88
C ILE A 94 -16.79 20.82 19.88
N ASP A 95 -16.86 20.03 20.95
CA ASP A 95 -16.22 18.71 21.04
C ASP A 95 -17.20 17.56 20.79
N LEU A 96 -17.08 16.93 19.63
CA LEU A 96 -17.93 15.82 19.15
C LEU A 96 -17.41 14.43 19.53
N SER A 97 -16.36 14.32 20.35
CA SER A 97 -15.77 13.02 20.76
C SER A 97 -16.73 12.07 21.50
N LYS A 98 -17.89 12.56 21.93
CA LYS A 98 -18.99 11.79 22.54
C LYS A 98 -20.35 12.00 21.85
N ALA A 99 -20.37 12.51 20.61
CA ALA A 99 -21.61 12.66 19.87
C ALA A 99 -22.30 11.29 19.70
N ASN A 100 -23.60 11.24 19.94
CA ASN A 100 -24.43 10.03 19.91
C ASN A 100 -25.32 9.97 18.65
N GLY A 101 -25.08 10.84 17.67
CA GLY A 101 -25.91 11.01 16.47
C GLY A 101 -27.02 12.06 16.61
N GLU A 102 -27.16 12.71 17.76
CA GLU A 102 -28.02 13.90 17.93
C GLU A 102 -27.25 15.17 17.54
N SER A 103 -27.95 16.22 17.10
CA SER A 103 -27.38 17.53 16.80
C SER A 103 -26.74 18.15 18.04
N ALA A 104 -25.57 18.77 17.89
CA ALA A 104 -24.88 19.43 19.00
C ALA A 104 -25.67 20.66 19.49
N ILE A 105 -26.36 21.34 18.58
CA ILE A 105 -27.20 22.49 18.88
C ILE A 105 -28.57 22.34 18.22
N THR A 106 -29.64 22.62 18.98
CA THR A 106 -30.99 22.82 18.45
C THR A 106 -31.44 24.25 18.72
N ALA A 107 -32.08 24.91 17.75
CA ALA A 107 -32.51 26.30 17.91
C ALA A 107 -33.81 26.64 17.17
N ASP A 108 -34.59 27.62 17.65
CA ASP A 108 -35.72 28.11 16.82
C ASP A 108 -35.21 28.95 15.64
N SER A 109 -34.08 29.65 15.84
CA SER A 109 -33.45 30.49 14.82
C SER A 109 -31.93 30.62 15.00
N VAL A 110 -31.20 30.70 13.89
CA VAL A 110 -29.74 30.73 13.88
C VAL A 110 -29.21 31.84 12.98
N THR A 111 -28.21 32.56 13.47
CA THR A 111 -27.36 33.45 12.68
C THR A 111 -25.90 33.11 12.96
N LEU A 112 -25.16 32.82 11.89
CA LEU A 112 -23.78 32.34 11.89
C LEU A 112 -22.84 33.43 11.34
N GLY A 113 -21.64 33.44 11.88
CA GLY A 113 -20.54 34.34 11.53
C GLY A 113 -19.32 33.95 12.36
N GLY A 114 -18.16 34.53 12.08
CA GLY A 114 -16.94 34.22 12.82
C GLY A 114 -16.41 32.81 12.51
N THR A 115 -15.84 32.14 13.51
CA THR A 115 -15.14 30.85 13.34
C THR A 115 -15.85 29.73 14.09
N LEU A 116 -16.07 28.60 13.42
CA LEU A 116 -16.44 27.33 14.03
C LEU A 116 -15.19 26.46 14.21
N ASN A 117 -14.94 25.98 15.43
CA ASN A 117 -13.88 25.02 15.75
C ASN A 117 -14.51 23.72 16.24
N VAL A 118 -14.21 22.61 15.58
CA VAL A 118 -14.75 21.29 15.92
C VAL A 118 -13.62 20.35 16.32
N THR A 119 -13.81 19.56 17.36
CA THR A 119 -12.89 18.47 17.72
C THR A 119 -13.61 17.14 17.76
N GLY A 120 -12.91 16.03 17.53
CA GLY A 120 -13.47 14.68 17.73
C GLY A 120 -14.46 14.22 16.66
N ILE A 121 -14.63 14.98 15.57
CA ILE A 121 -15.22 14.45 14.33
C ILE A 121 -14.20 13.50 13.69
N GLY A 122 -14.57 12.24 13.50
CA GLY A 122 -13.67 11.24 12.94
C GLY A 122 -12.75 10.58 13.96
N SER A 123 -13.27 9.60 14.69
CA SER A 123 -12.55 8.32 14.73
C SER A 123 -12.61 7.78 13.30
N VAL A 124 -11.76 8.33 12.43
CA VAL A 124 -11.56 7.81 11.08
C VAL A 124 -11.11 6.37 11.28
N THR A 125 -12.03 5.43 11.12
CA THR A 125 -11.69 4.02 11.13
C THR A 125 -10.74 3.76 9.96
N ASP A 126 -9.90 2.74 10.08
CA ASP A 126 -8.83 2.40 9.13
C ASP A 126 -9.29 2.21 7.67
N SER A 127 -10.60 2.30 7.38
CA SER A 127 -11.24 2.13 6.08
C SER A 127 -12.32 3.20 5.84
N TRP A 128 -12.30 3.84 4.67
CA TRP A 128 -13.37 4.75 4.19
C TRP A 128 -14.28 4.09 3.14
N THR A 129 -15.57 4.42 3.20
CA THR A 129 -16.59 4.01 2.22
C THR A 129 -16.98 5.20 1.30
N PRO A 130 -17.62 4.97 0.14
CA PRO A 130 -17.91 6.03 -0.84
C PRO A 130 -18.87 7.13 -0.35
N GLU A 131 -19.69 6.82 0.64
CA GLU A 131 -20.70 7.75 1.15
C GLU A 131 -20.04 8.74 2.12
N ALA A 132 -20.23 10.03 1.85
CA ALA A 132 -19.79 11.07 2.75
C ALA A 132 -20.45 10.91 4.13
N TYR A 133 -19.68 11.08 5.19
CA TYR A 133 -20.22 11.03 6.54
C TYR A 133 -20.73 12.43 6.90
N THR A 134 -22.05 12.60 6.90
CA THR A 134 -22.70 13.86 7.29
C THR A 134 -23.21 13.76 8.72
N TYR A 135 -22.84 14.75 9.54
CA TYR A 135 -23.33 14.95 10.89
C TYR A 135 -23.98 16.32 10.99
N THR A 136 -25.28 16.36 11.28
CA THR A 136 -25.99 17.62 11.55
C THR A 136 -25.49 18.20 12.86
N LEU A 137 -24.75 19.31 12.77
CA LEU A 137 -24.16 19.98 13.91
C LEU A 137 -25.18 20.90 14.58
N ILE A 138 -25.95 21.64 13.78
CA ILE A 138 -26.97 22.58 14.21
C ILE A 138 -28.28 22.24 13.48
N ASP A 139 -29.35 22.06 14.24
CA ASP A 139 -30.72 21.86 13.74
C ASP A 139 -31.56 23.08 14.14
N SER A 140 -32.21 23.73 13.17
CA SER A 140 -32.92 24.99 13.36
C SER A 140 -34.36 24.94 12.83
N ASP A 141 -35.36 25.31 13.62
CA ASP A 141 -36.77 25.35 13.14
C ASP A 141 -36.98 26.36 12.00
N SER A 142 -36.10 27.37 11.91
CA SER A 142 -36.10 28.39 10.86
C SER A 142 -34.88 28.29 9.95
N ALA A 143 -35.02 28.74 8.71
CA ALA A 143 -33.91 28.77 7.77
C ALA A 143 -32.70 29.58 8.30
N ILE A 144 -31.54 28.95 8.29
CA ILE A 144 -30.22 29.52 8.50
C ILE A 144 -29.86 30.30 7.22
N THR A 145 -29.62 31.61 7.34
CA THR A 145 -29.45 32.52 6.18
C THR A 145 -28.03 33.11 6.07
N SER A 146 -27.11 32.57 6.86
CA SER A 146 -25.73 33.03 7.04
C SER A 146 -24.85 31.83 7.35
N ASP A 147 -23.54 31.95 7.12
CA ASP A 147 -22.56 30.88 7.36
C ASP A 147 -21.45 31.36 8.31
N PHE A 148 -20.68 30.43 8.88
CA PHE A 148 -19.41 30.75 9.50
C PHE A 148 -18.44 31.29 8.45
N ASP A 149 -17.63 32.29 8.83
CA ASP A 149 -16.58 32.82 7.97
C ASP A 149 -15.43 31.82 7.83
N ASN A 150 -15.23 30.96 8.85
CA ASN A 150 -14.14 29.97 8.90
C ASN A 150 -14.58 28.70 9.65
N LEU A 151 -14.09 27.54 9.20
CA LEU A 151 -14.18 26.24 9.91
C LEU A 151 -12.77 25.71 10.19
N THR A 152 -12.52 25.32 11.44
CA THR A 152 -11.33 24.54 11.82
C THR A 152 -11.73 23.22 12.46
N VAL A 153 -10.94 22.18 12.22
CA VAL A 153 -11.13 20.85 12.81
C VAL A 153 -9.84 20.41 13.49
N ALA A 154 -9.90 20.05 14.78
CA ALA A 154 -8.76 19.51 15.53
C ALA A 154 -8.92 18.01 15.80
N GLY A 155 -7.84 17.25 15.60
CA GLY A 155 -7.83 15.78 15.71
C GLY A 155 -7.55 15.06 14.38
N MET A 156 -7.82 15.74 13.27
CA MET A 156 -7.12 15.51 12.00
C MET A 156 -6.27 16.74 11.77
N ASN A 157 -4.95 16.64 11.88
CA ASN A 157 -4.13 17.75 11.44
C ASN A 157 -4.32 17.82 9.92
N ARG A 158 -4.86 18.94 9.43
CA ARG A 158 -4.99 19.24 7.99
C ARG A 158 -3.65 19.19 7.23
N GLU A 159 -2.55 19.18 7.99
CA GLU A 159 -1.17 19.04 7.51
C GLU A 159 -0.67 17.57 7.52
N ASP A 160 -1.37 16.64 8.19
CA ASP A 160 -0.96 15.23 8.29
C ASP A 160 -1.67 14.33 7.25
N VAL A 161 -2.84 14.75 6.74
CA VAL A 161 -3.59 14.07 5.67
C VAL A 161 -4.24 15.11 4.73
N ASP A 162 -3.89 15.07 3.45
CA ASP A 162 -4.45 15.94 2.40
C ASP A 162 -5.70 15.32 1.72
N PHE A 163 -5.87 14.00 1.84
CA PHE A 163 -6.89 13.23 1.13
C PHE A 163 -8.26 13.15 1.83
N LEU A 164 -8.44 13.83 2.97
CA LEU A 164 -9.73 13.96 3.65
C LEU A 164 -10.14 15.44 3.76
N THR A 165 -11.37 15.70 3.35
CA THR A 165 -12.02 17.00 3.45
C THR A 165 -13.10 16.94 4.52
N ILE A 166 -13.13 17.95 5.40
CA ILE A 166 -14.31 18.23 6.22
C ILE A 166 -14.84 19.60 5.80
N ASP A 167 -16.10 19.62 5.43
CA ASP A 167 -16.83 20.79 5.06
C ASP A 167 -18.00 21.04 6.03
N GLY A 168 -18.25 22.30 6.36
CA GLY A 168 -19.40 22.71 7.16
C GLY A 168 -20.27 23.63 6.33
N LYS A 169 -21.52 23.26 6.11
CA LYS A 169 -22.44 24.05 5.28
C LYS A 169 -23.86 24.01 5.78
N VAL A 170 -24.61 25.06 5.48
CA VAL A 170 -26.06 25.05 5.61
C VAL A 170 -26.63 24.06 4.58
N ASP A 171 -27.50 23.15 5.00
CA ASP A 171 -28.17 22.19 4.10
C ASP A 171 -28.91 22.95 3.00
N GLU A 172 -28.62 22.61 1.74
CA GLU A 172 -29.17 23.29 0.57
C GLU A 172 -30.64 22.89 0.29
N THR A 173 -31.14 21.83 0.93
CA THR A 173 -32.50 21.32 0.68
C THR A 173 -33.56 22.20 1.31
N ASP A 174 -33.39 22.57 2.58
CA ASP A 174 -34.36 23.39 3.31
C ASP A 174 -33.74 24.51 4.18
N ASN A 175 -32.42 24.61 4.21
CA ASN A 175 -31.64 25.56 5.00
C ASN A 175 -31.89 25.48 6.52
N THR A 176 -32.45 24.39 7.05
CA THR A 176 -32.71 24.27 8.50
C THR A 176 -31.55 23.64 9.27
N ASN A 177 -30.67 22.93 8.58
CA ASN A 177 -29.51 22.28 9.19
C ASN A 177 -28.20 22.98 8.84
N TYR A 178 -27.26 22.97 9.78
CA TYR A 178 -25.83 23.16 9.52
C TYR A 178 -25.13 21.82 9.65
N ASP A 179 -24.68 21.27 8.54
CA ASP A 179 -24.13 19.92 8.43
C ASP A 179 -22.61 19.96 8.31
N LEU A 180 -21.94 19.11 9.10
CA LEU A 180 -20.52 18.78 8.91
C LEU A 180 -20.42 17.51 8.08
N THR A 181 -19.85 17.62 6.89
CA THR A 181 -19.67 16.50 5.98
C THR A 181 -18.18 16.19 5.85
N ALA A 182 -17.81 14.94 6.12
CA ALA A 182 -16.46 14.43 5.89
C ALA A 182 -16.45 13.52 4.65
N SER A 183 -15.58 13.82 3.68
CA SER A 183 -15.46 13.08 2.42
C SER A 183 -14.00 12.95 1.99
N LEU A 184 -13.72 12.05 1.04
CA LEU A 184 -12.42 12.00 0.38
C LEU A 184 -12.23 13.27 -0.45
N SER A 185 -11.04 13.88 -0.39
CA SER A 185 -10.71 15.06 -1.21
C SER A 185 -10.83 14.77 -2.71
N TRP A 186 -10.78 13.51 -3.12
CA TRP A 186 -11.11 13.07 -4.48
C TRP A 186 -12.50 13.55 -4.96
N TYR A 187 -13.47 13.63 -4.04
CA TYR A 187 -14.86 13.98 -4.32
C TYR A 187 -15.25 15.37 -3.82
N ALA A 188 -14.30 16.19 -3.37
CA ALA A 188 -14.60 17.45 -2.68
C ALA A 188 -15.48 18.39 -3.52
N ASP A 189 -15.12 18.64 -4.78
CA ASP A 189 -15.89 19.51 -5.69
C ASP A 189 -17.29 18.92 -6.01
N ARG A 190 -17.38 17.60 -6.24
CA ARG A 190 -18.67 16.90 -6.44
C ARG A 190 -19.59 17.07 -5.23
N ASP A 191 -19.02 17.03 -4.04
CA ASP A 191 -19.73 17.15 -2.77
C ASP A 191 -19.87 18.62 -2.32
N ASN A 192 -19.46 19.56 -3.19
CA ASN A 192 -19.58 21.01 -3.02
C ASN A 192 -18.80 21.52 -1.79
N ALA A 193 -17.67 20.89 -1.47
CA ALA A 193 -16.84 21.24 -0.34
C ALA A 193 -16.04 22.53 -0.59
N THR A 194 -15.63 23.20 0.49
CA THR A 194 -14.82 24.43 0.42
C THR A 194 -13.37 24.23 -0.06
N THR A 195 -12.88 22.99 -0.13
CA THR A 195 -11.56 22.67 -0.67
C THR A 195 -11.68 22.02 -2.03
N ASP A 196 -10.82 22.45 -2.97
CA ASP A 196 -10.73 21.88 -4.31
C ASP A 196 -10.44 20.37 -4.28
N ALA A 197 -11.08 19.63 -5.18
CA ALA A 197 -10.83 18.21 -5.34
C ALA A 197 -9.41 17.91 -5.86
N HIS A 198 -8.82 16.83 -5.35
CA HIS A 198 -7.54 16.32 -5.84
C HIS A 198 -7.38 14.81 -5.62
N GLY A 199 -6.52 14.19 -6.43
CA GLY A 199 -6.19 12.76 -6.35
C GLY A 199 -4.90 12.43 -5.60
N THR A 200 -4.31 13.40 -4.88
CA THR A 200 -3.12 13.18 -4.07
C THR A 200 -3.47 12.57 -2.71
N PHE A 201 -2.74 11.52 -2.34
CA PHE A 201 -2.78 10.86 -1.03
C PHE A 201 -1.39 10.91 -0.40
N THR A 202 -1.17 11.85 0.52
CA THR A 202 0.09 12.00 1.24
C THR A 202 0.02 11.31 2.61
N LEU A 203 0.80 10.24 2.78
CA LEU A 203 0.97 9.56 4.07
C LEU A 203 2.41 9.73 4.56
N SER A 204 2.68 10.73 5.38
CA SER A 204 4.07 11.04 5.79
C SER A 204 4.65 10.11 6.85
N ASP A 205 3.81 9.50 7.70
CA ASP A 205 4.25 8.54 8.70
C ASP A 205 4.67 7.22 8.03
N PRO A 206 5.94 6.78 8.14
CA PRO A 206 6.40 5.51 7.57
C PRO A 206 5.63 4.29 8.09
N ASP A 207 5.12 4.34 9.32
CA ASP A 207 4.31 3.27 9.92
C ASP A 207 2.80 3.51 9.71
N GLY A 208 2.43 4.64 9.09
CA GLY A 208 1.06 5.00 8.78
C GLY A 208 0.50 4.17 7.64
N SER A 209 -0.78 3.78 7.77
CA SER A 209 -1.51 3.06 6.73
C SER A 209 -2.92 3.61 6.60
N PHE A 210 -3.44 3.68 5.39
CA PHE A 210 -4.82 4.11 5.12
C PHE A 210 -5.45 3.23 4.05
N ASN A 211 -6.63 2.66 4.32
CA ASN A 211 -7.37 1.86 3.36
C ASN A 211 -8.50 2.64 2.69
N VAL A 212 -8.47 2.72 1.37
CA VAL A 212 -9.55 3.22 0.53
C VAL A 212 -10.35 2.02 0.03
N ALA A 213 -11.45 1.73 0.72
CA ALA A 213 -12.43 0.74 0.28
C ALA A 213 -13.49 1.34 -0.64
N ALA A 214 -13.53 2.66 -0.77
CA ALA A 214 -14.40 3.35 -1.71
C ALA A 214 -13.95 3.09 -3.17
N THR A 215 -14.90 2.94 -4.07
CA THR A 215 -14.66 3.03 -5.51
C THR A 215 -14.29 4.47 -5.85
N LEU A 216 -13.11 4.66 -6.46
CA LEU A 216 -12.64 5.93 -7.01
C LEU A 216 -13.02 6.02 -8.50
N THR A 217 -13.79 7.04 -8.85
CA THR A 217 -14.28 7.29 -10.21
C THR A 217 -13.84 8.65 -10.75
N ASP A 218 -13.83 8.82 -12.07
CA ASP A 218 -13.59 10.14 -12.68
C ASP A 218 -14.62 11.17 -12.17
N VAL A 219 -14.17 12.41 -11.93
CA VAL A 219 -14.98 13.54 -11.42
C VAL A 219 -14.82 14.83 -12.24
N ASP A 220 -14.32 14.73 -13.47
CA ASP A 220 -13.94 15.87 -14.32
C ASP A 220 -15.09 16.83 -14.66
N ASP A 221 -16.33 16.34 -14.65
CA ASP A 221 -17.54 17.14 -14.87
C ASP A 221 -17.94 18.00 -13.66
N THR A 222 -17.43 17.66 -12.48
CA THR A 222 -17.69 18.40 -11.23
C THR A 222 -16.56 19.31 -10.80
N LEU A 223 -15.40 19.25 -11.46
CA LEU A 223 -14.25 20.06 -11.08
C LEU A 223 -14.49 21.56 -11.24
N ASP A 224 -13.92 22.31 -10.31
CA ASP A 224 -13.88 23.77 -10.40
C ASP A 224 -13.14 24.25 -11.67
N PRO A 225 -13.59 25.32 -12.36
CA PRO A 225 -12.98 25.79 -13.61
C PRO A 225 -11.50 26.20 -13.51
N GLY A 226 -10.97 26.35 -12.30
CA GLY A 226 -9.58 26.68 -12.01
C GLY A 226 -8.72 25.49 -11.57
N SER A 227 -9.29 24.29 -11.44
CA SER A 227 -8.59 23.12 -10.93
C SER A 227 -7.37 22.77 -11.80
N ARG A 228 -6.29 22.39 -11.13
CA ARG A 228 -5.04 21.91 -11.76
C ARG A 228 -4.98 20.40 -11.87
N TRP A 229 -5.86 19.71 -11.14
CA TRP A 229 -6.01 18.28 -11.21
C TRP A 229 -6.93 17.92 -12.38
N ASP A 230 -6.74 16.75 -12.97
CA ASP A 230 -7.49 16.31 -14.15
C ASP A 230 -8.82 15.61 -13.78
N GLY A 231 -9.05 15.35 -12.49
CA GLY A 231 -10.23 14.67 -11.97
C GLY A 231 -10.16 13.16 -12.06
N LYS A 232 -8.98 12.61 -12.38
CA LYS A 232 -8.83 11.21 -12.83
C LYS A 232 -7.57 10.54 -12.30
N SER A 233 -6.49 11.30 -12.12
CA SER A 233 -5.18 10.74 -11.78
C SER A 233 -4.98 10.63 -10.28
N LEU A 234 -4.47 9.48 -9.82
CA LEU A 234 -4.10 9.25 -8.42
C LEU A 234 -2.59 9.50 -8.24
N THR A 235 -2.21 10.22 -7.19
CA THR A 235 -0.80 10.39 -6.80
C THR A 235 -0.60 9.95 -5.36
N LYS A 236 0.30 8.98 -5.13
CA LYS A 236 0.70 8.53 -3.79
C LYS A 236 2.02 9.21 -3.38
N GLU A 237 1.98 9.92 -2.26
CA GLU A 237 3.10 10.65 -1.66
C GLU A 237 3.37 10.20 -0.21
N GLY A 238 4.54 10.55 0.30
CA GLY A 238 4.98 10.25 1.66
C GLY A 238 5.36 8.78 1.92
N ALA A 239 6.05 8.54 3.03
CA ALA A 239 6.67 7.25 3.34
C ALA A 239 5.69 6.11 3.71
N GLY A 240 4.45 6.42 4.10
CA GLY A 240 3.47 5.46 4.58
C GLY A 240 2.81 4.62 3.47
N THR A 241 1.82 3.82 3.87
CA THR A 241 1.15 2.83 3.01
C THR A 241 -0.29 3.25 2.65
N LEU A 242 -0.56 3.41 1.35
CA LEU A 242 -1.93 3.53 0.85
C LEU A 242 -2.41 2.15 0.38
N ILE A 243 -3.56 1.70 0.87
CA ILE A 243 -4.19 0.45 0.46
C ILE A 243 -5.42 0.80 -0.36
N LEU A 244 -5.51 0.28 -1.59
CA LEU A 244 -6.68 0.39 -2.44
C LEU A 244 -7.39 -0.97 -2.42
N SER A 245 -8.38 -1.12 -1.55
CA SER A 245 -9.20 -2.34 -1.46
C SER A 245 -10.55 -2.20 -2.17
N GLY A 246 -10.89 -1.01 -2.67
CA GLY A 246 -12.06 -0.78 -3.52
C GLY A 246 -11.81 -1.14 -4.98
N ASP A 247 -12.90 -1.45 -5.70
CA ASP A 247 -12.88 -1.61 -7.15
C ASP A 247 -12.93 -0.22 -7.78
N ASN A 248 -11.85 0.21 -8.41
CA ASN A 248 -11.70 1.56 -8.95
C ASN A 248 -11.93 1.60 -10.46
N ASP A 249 -12.52 2.68 -10.98
CA ASP A 249 -12.79 2.86 -12.41
C ASP A 249 -12.21 4.15 -12.99
N TYR A 250 -11.43 4.91 -12.20
CA TYR A 250 -10.74 6.10 -12.68
C TYR A 250 -9.85 5.79 -13.90
N SER A 251 -9.85 6.74 -14.84
CA SER A 251 -9.18 6.58 -16.13
C SER A 251 -7.83 7.29 -16.23
N GLY A 252 -7.49 8.09 -15.22
CA GLY A 252 -6.19 8.75 -15.10
C GLY A 252 -5.09 7.79 -14.66
N GLY A 253 -3.85 8.28 -14.71
CA GLY A 253 -2.69 7.50 -14.29
C GLY A 253 -2.62 7.34 -12.78
N THR A 254 -1.89 6.32 -12.33
CA THR A 254 -1.51 6.14 -10.93
C THR A 254 -0.03 6.41 -10.78
N THR A 255 0.35 7.51 -10.15
CA THR A 255 1.76 7.83 -9.89
C THR A 255 2.11 7.53 -8.43
N ILE A 256 3.15 6.72 -8.21
CA ILE A 256 3.64 6.37 -6.88
C ILE A 256 5.01 7.02 -6.71
N ASN A 257 5.07 8.14 -5.98
CA ASN A 257 6.30 8.90 -5.80
C ASN A 257 7.10 8.41 -4.59
N GLU A 258 6.41 8.07 -3.49
CA GLU A 258 7.04 7.62 -2.24
C GLU A 258 6.18 6.59 -1.48
N GLY A 259 6.84 5.84 -0.59
CA GLY A 259 6.21 4.84 0.27
C GLY A 259 5.69 3.61 -0.47
N THR A 260 4.55 3.09 -0.02
CA THR A 260 3.94 1.87 -0.57
C THR A 260 2.51 2.13 -1.03
N LEU A 261 2.18 1.65 -2.24
CA LEU A 261 0.80 1.46 -2.68
C LEU A 261 0.49 -0.04 -2.70
N VAL A 262 -0.58 -0.47 -2.03
CA VAL A 262 -1.07 -1.85 -2.07
C VAL A 262 -2.36 -1.90 -2.89
N ALA A 263 -2.35 -2.63 -4.00
CA ALA A 263 -3.53 -2.97 -4.78
C ALA A 263 -4.15 -4.25 -4.19
N ALA A 264 -5.19 -4.07 -3.37
CA ALA A 264 -5.85 -5.14 -2.61
C ALA A 264 -7.20 -5.57 -3.21
N SER A 265 -7.48 -5.18 -4.45
CA SER A 265 -8.60 -5.67 -5.26
C SER A 265 -8.19 -5.89 -6.72
N THR A 266 -8.97 -6.68 -7.45
CA THR A 266 -8.70 -7.05 -8.85
C THR A 266 -8.74 -5.87 -9.81
N THR A 267 -9.47 -4.79 -9.51
CA THR A 267 -9.46 -3.55 -10.31
C THR A 267 -9.02 -2.33 -9.49
N ALA A 268 -8.17 -2.53 -8.49
CA ALA A 268 -7.74 -1.46 -7.58
C ALA A 268 -6.96 -0.32 -8.27
N LEU A 269 -6.34 -0.56 -9.42
CA LEU A 269 -5.43 0.40 -10.09
C LEU A 269 -6.11 1.28 -11.15
N GLY A 270 -7.42 1.19 -11.31
CA GLY A 270 -8.15 1.87 -12.38
C GLY A 270 -7.71 1.38 -13.76
N THR A 271 -7.78 2.25 -14.77
CA THR A 271 -7.48 1.88 -16.17
C THR A 271 -6.28 2.61 -16.79
N GLY A 272 -5.74 3.62 -16.11
CA GLY A 272 -4.57 4.36 -16.57
C GLY A 272 -3.24 3.67 -16.26
N LEU A 273 -2.16 4.22 -16.82
CA LEU A 273 -0.79 3.74 -16.58
C LEU A 273 -0.42 3.86 -15.10
N VAL A 274 0.22 2.83 -14.56
CA VAL A 274 0.89 2.92 -13.25
C VAL A 274 2.36 3.32 -13.44
N ASP A 275 2.72 4.47 -12.90
CA ASP A 275 4.06 5.05 -12.93
C ASP A 275 4.69 4.94 -11.53
N ASN A 276 5.50 3.89 -11.33
CA ASN A 276 6.01 3.49 -10.02
C ASN A 276 7.46 3.94 -9.78
N ASN A 277 7.65 4.95 -8.93
CA ASN A 277 8.94 5.45 -8.46
C ASN A 277 9.30 4.94 -7.04
N ALA A 278 8.45 4.13 -6.41
CA ALA A 278 8.63 3.63 -5.05
C ALA A 278 8.26 2.13 -4.93
N THR A 279 7.31 1.76 -4.07
CA THR A 279 6.87 0.36 -3.93
C THR A 279 5.41 0.20 -4.32
N LEU A 280 5.16 -0.72 -5.26
CA LEU A 280 3.83 -1.21 -5.61
C LEU A 280 3.71 -2.67 -5.17
N VAL A 281 2.68 -2.99 -4.38
CA VAL A 281 2.36 -4.36 -3.96
C VAL A 281 1.02 -4.75 -4.56
N LEU A 282 0.98 -5.84 -5.31
CA LEU A 282 -0.23 -6.45 -5.85
C LEU A 282 -0.59 -7.63 -4.94
N ASP A 283 -1.68 -7.50 -4.18
CA ASP A 283 -2.08 -8.45 -3.14
C ASP A 283 -3.61 -8.61 -3.10
N ALA A 284 -4.15 -9.27 -4.13
CA ALA A 284 -5.60 -9.44 -4.29
C ALA A 284 -6.09 -10.89 -4.18
N ASP A 285 -5.18 -11.86 -3.93
CA ASP A 285 -5.47 -13.31 -3.97
C ASP A 285 -6.30 -13.70 -5.22
N GLY A 286 -5.90 -13.15 -6.36
CA GLY A 286 -6.64 -13.20 -7.63
C GLY A 286 -5.92 -12.47 -8.75
N GLU A 287 -6.58 -12.30 -9.88
CA GLU A 287 -6.03 -11.58 -11.03
C GLU A 287 -6.23 -10.07 -10.89
N VAL A 288 -5.13 -9.33 -10.70
CA VAL A 288 -5.12 -7.87 -10.71
C VAL A 288 -5.02 -7.37 -12.14
N SER A 289 -5.96 -6.52 -12.52
CA SER A 289 -6.02 -5.82 -13.78
C SER A 289 -5.21 -4.53 -13.71
N ALA A 290 -4.23 -4.38 -14.59
CA ALA A 290 -3.44 -3.17 -14.80
C ALA A 290 -3.39 -2.85 -16.30
N VAL A 291 -4.57 -2.70 -16.91
CA VAL A 291 -4.73 -2.53 -18.37
C VAL A 291 -4.07 -1.29 -18.95
N GLY A 292 -3.70 -0.30 -18.13
CA GLY A 292 -2.90 0.85 -18.55
C GLY A 292 -1.39 0.58 -18.62
N GLY A 293 -0.94 -0.60 -18.15
CA GLY A 293 0.46 -0.97 -18.04
C GLY A 293 1.09 -0.56 -16.71
N ILE A 294 2.31 -1.05 -16.48
CA ILE A 294 3.11 -0.71 -15.31
C ILE A 294 4.53 -0.35 -15.76
N THR A 295 5.00 0.83 -15.36
CA THR A 295 6.41 1.22 -15.44
C THR A 295 7.01 1.25 -14.04
N THR A 296 8.04 0.45 -13.81
CA THR A 296 8.81 0.46 -12.55
C THR A 296 10.16 1.11 -12.80
N HIS A 297 10.41 2.22 -12.12
CA HIS A 297 11.62 3.01 -12.26
C HIS A 297 12.82 2.42 -11.51
N SER A 298 14.01 2.93 -11.82
CA SER A 298 15.24 2.57 -11.10
C SER A 298 15.11 2.82 -9.60
N GLY A 299 15.45 1.83 -8.77
CA GLY A 299 15.30 1.87 -7.31
C GLY A 299 13.88 1.55 -6.80
N ALA A 300 12.89 1.45 -7.69
CA ALA A 300 11.52 1.09 -7.34
C ALA A 300 11.29 -0.43 -7.38
N THR A 301 10.27 -0.90 -6.65
CA THR A 301 9.88 -2.31 -6.58
C THR A 301 8.42 -2.47 -6.99
N THR A 302 8.15 -3.46 -7.85
CA THR A 302 6.80 -4.02 -8.05
C THR A 302 6.78 -5.43 -7.50
N GLN A 303 5.87 -5.71 -6.58
CA GLN A 303 5.73 -6.99 -5.91
C GLN A 303 4.39 -7.65 -6.29
N LEU A 304 4.43 -8.93 -6.61
CA LEU A 304 3.26 -9.80 -6.72
C LEU A 304 3.26 -10.74 -5.51
N ALA A 305 2.27 -10.59 -4.63
CA ALA A 305 2.08 -11.46 -3.48
C ALA A 305 1.61 -12.85 -3.92
N LEU A 306 1.78 -13.84 -3.03
CA LEU A 306 1.40 -15.21 -3.31
C LEU A 306 -0.09 -15.31 -3.70
N GLY A 307 -0.39 -16.06 -4.76
CA GLY A 307 -1.77 -16.24 -5.27
C GLY A 307 -2.24 -15.13 -6.21
N THR A 308 -1.50 -14.03 -6.34
CA THR A 308 -1.86 -12.93 -7.23
C THR A 308 -1.35 -13.16 -8.66
N LEU A 309 -2.25 -13.05 -9.64
CA LEU A 309 -1.93 -12.96 -11.07
C LEU A 309 -1.96 -11.49 -11.51
N LEU A 310 -1.24 -11.14 -12.57
CA LEU A 310 -1.26 -9.79 -13.16
C LEU A 310 -1.65 -9.86 -14.63
N ASP A 311 -2.75 -9.18 -14.98
CA ASP A 311 -3.18 -8.97 -16.37
C ASP A 311 -3.00 -7.52 -16.78
N LEU A 312 -2.12 -7.29 -17.75
CA LEU A 312 -1.83 -5.97 -18.34
C LEU A 312 -2.70 -5.70 -19.58
N GLY A 313 -3.55 -6.63 -20.00
CA GLY A 313 -4.35 -6.52 -21.22
C GLY A 313 -3.49 -6.20 -22.45
N ASP A 314 -3.86 -5.14 -23.16
CA ASP A 314 -3.13 -4.67 -24.37
C ASP A 314 -1.92 -3.78 -24.05
N SER A 315 -1.56 -3.61 -22.77
CA SER A 315 -0.46 -2.76 -22.33
C SER A 315 0.81 -3.53 -21.98
N ALA A 316 1.84 -2.80 -21.56
CA ALA A 316 3.18 -3.33 -21.34
C ALA A 316 3.60 -3.32 -19.87
N LEU A 317 4.46 -4.28 -19.50
CA LEU A 317 5.29 -4.22 -18.30
C LEU A 317 6.66 -3.63 -18.66
N ILE A 318 7.07 -2.56 -17.99
CA ILE A 318 8.39 -1.94 -18.17
C ILE A 318 9.13 -1.99 -16.84
N GLN A 319 10.23 -2.75 -16.79
CA GLN A 319 11.20 -2.75 -15.71
C GLN A 319 12.45 -1.99 -16.17
N GLN A 320 12.77 -0.87 -15.53
CA GLN A 320 13.98 -0.11 -15.85
C GLN A 320 15.23 -0.74 -15.23
N ASP A 321 16.40 -0.38 -15.73
CA ASP A 321 17.66 -0.77 -15.10
C ASP A 321 17.70 -0.32 -13.63
N GLY A 322 17.99 -1.25 -12.72
CA GLY A 322 18.01 -1.03 -11.28
C GLY A 322 16.64 -1.05 -10.60
N SER A 323 15.54 -1.36 -11.28
CA SER A 323 14.25 -1.69 -10.63
C SER A 323 14.26 -3.12 -10.07
N THR A 324 13.23 -3.48 -9.32
CA THR A 324 13.01 -4.86 -8.84
C THR A 324 11.61 -5.34 -9.16
N LEU A 325 11.50 -6.52 -9.76
CA LEU A 325 10.27 -7.31 -9.79
C LEU A 325 10.39 -8.41 -8.72
N ASN A 326 9.55 -8.35 -7.69
CA ASN A 326 9.47 -9.37 -6.65
C ASN A 326 8.23 -10.23 -6.88
N VAL A 327 8.38 -11.55 -6.91
CA VAL A 327 7.26 -12.48 -7.08
C VAL A 327 7.31 -13.56 -6.01
N GLU A 328 6.18 -13.82 -5.38
CA GLU A 328 5.99 -14.93 -4.46
C GLU A 328 5.36 -16.12 -5.19
N LEU A 329 6.04 -17.26 -5.16
CA LEU A 329 5.62 -18.48 -5.84
C LEU A 329 5.56 -19.65 -4.87
N ASN A 330 4.78 -20.68 -5.17
CA ASN A 330 4.85 -21.98 -4.53
C ASN A 330 4.52 -23.10 -5.54
N SER A 331 4.37 -24.35 -5.08
CA SER A 331 4.06 -25.49 -5.95
C SER A 331 2.68 -25.43 -6.62
N ASP A 332 1.77 -24.62 -6.09
CA ASP A 332 0.38 -24.51 -6.53
C ASP A 332 0.13 -23.24 -7.36
N SER A 333 1.15 -22.40 -7.55
CA SER A 333 1.06 -21.18 -8.37
C SER A 333 0.62 -21.47 -9.80
N VAL A 334 -0.36 -20.69 -10.26
CA VAL A 334 -0.87 -20.73 -11.64
C VAL A 334 0.17 -20.11 -12.59
N GLN A 335 0.22 -20.63 -13.82
CA GLN A 335 1.14 -20.20 -14.87
C GLN A 335 0.36 -19.87 -16.15
N PRO A 336 0.66 -18.75 -16.84
CA PRO A 336 1.63 -17.71 -16.46
C PRO A 336 1.18 -16.88 -15.24
N LEU A 337 2.13 -16.24 -14.55
CA LEU A 337 1.83 -15.30 -13.46
C LEU A 337 1.45 -13.92 -14.00
N ILE A 338 2.07 -13.52 -15.12
CA ILE A 338 1.91 -12.20 -15.73
C ILE A 338 1.53 -12.36 -17.21
N THR A 339 0.44 -11.74 -17.62
CA THR A 339 0.01 -11.64 -19.02
C THR A 339 -0.08 -10.20 -19.48
N GLY A 340 0.11 -9.97 -20.77
CA GLY A 340 0.05 -8.63 -21.34
C GLY A 340 0.40 -8.56 -22.81
N SER A 341 0.47 -7.35 -23.35
CA SER A 341 0.85 -7.18 -24.75
C SER A 341 2.35 -7.41 -24.95
N SER A 342 3.19 -6.78 -24.13
CA SER A 342 4.65 -6.85 -24.24
C SER A 342 5.32 -6.63 -22.89
N ALA A 343 6.61 -7.00 -22.79
CA ALA A 343 7.45 -6.66 -21.66
C ALA A 343 8.81 -6.12 -22.10
N THR A 344 9.29 -5.11 -21.39
CA THR A 344 10.68 -4.64 -21.46
C THR A 344 11.32 -4.89 -20.10
N LEU A 345 12.28 -5.81 -20.06
CA LEU A 345 12.90 -6.28 -18.83
C LEU A 345 14.27 -5.64 -18.64
N GLY A 346 14.48 -5.17 -17.42
CA GLY A 346 15.71 -4.66 -16.86
C GLY A 346 15.68 -4.89 -15.34
N GLY A 347 16.68 -4.40 -14.62
CA GLY A 347 16.71 -4.51 -13.16
C GLY A 347 16.83 -5.95 -12.66
N ASP A 348 16.32 -6.23 -11.47
CA ASP A 348 16.48 -7.51 -10.77
C ASP A 348 15.15 -8.25 -10.64
N LEU A 349 15.19 -9.58 -10.80
CA LEU A 349 14.08 -10.47 -10.47
C LEU A 349 14.34 -11.13 -9.11
N VAL A 350 13.41 -10.97 -8.18
CA VAL A 350 13.43 -11.65 -6.88
C VAL A 350 12.27 -12.64 -6.85
N VAL A 351 12.55 -13.90 -6.52
CA VAL A 351 11.52 -14.92 -6.35
C VAL A 351 11.58 -15.45 -4.93
N SER A 352 10.51 -15.22 -4.19
CA SER A 352 10.32 -15.68 -2.82
C SER A 352 9.50 -16.99 -2.79
N ASP A 353 9.87 -17.91 -1.90
CA ASP A 353 9.16 -19.17 -1.60
C ASP A 353 9.08 -20.26 -2.70
N ALA A 354 10.05 -20.34 -3.61
CA ALA A 354 10.06 -21.39 -4.63
C ALA A 354 10.29 -22.81 -4.05
N SER A 355 9.22 -23.58 -3.90
CA SER A 355 9.29 -24.98 -3.48
C SER A 355 9.78 -25.90 -4.62
N LEU A 356 11.10 -25.98 -4.83
CA LEU A 356 11.66 -26.94 -5.80
C LEU A 356 11.54 -28.39 -5.30
N GLN A 357 11.22 -29.32 -6.19
CA GLN A 357 11.20 -30.75 -5.84
C GLN A 357 12.58 -31.36 -6.04
N ALA A 358 12.94 -32.34 -5.20
CA ALA A 358 14.14 -33.13 -5.43
C ALA A 358 13.97 -33.95 -6.73
N ARG A 359 14.98 -33.89 -7.60
CA ARG A 359 15.02 -34.65 -8.85
C ARG A 359 16.05 -35.76 -8.76
N ALA A 360 15.80 -36.88 -9.41
CA ALA A 360 16.77 -37.96 -9.55
C ALA A 360 17.74 -37.71 -10.71
N SER A 361 17.35 -36.86 -11.68
CA SER A 361 18.18 -36.51 -12.84
C SER A 361 17.90 -35.10 -13.35
N ASP A 362 18.88 -34.50 -14.02
CA ASP A 362 18.71 -33.26 -14.78
C ASP A 362 17.74 -33.39 -15.98
N ALA A 363 17.44 -34.61 -16.42
CA ALA A 363 16.38 -34.86 -17.41
C ALA A 363 14.96 -34.62 -16.87
N GLU A 364 14.80 -34.52 -15.54
CA GLU A 364 13.51 -34.28 -14.87
C GLU A 364 13.30 -32.80 -14.51
N PHE A 365 14.26 -31.93 -14.84
CA PHE A 365 14.14 -30.50 -14.60
C PHE A 365 12.95 -29.89 -15.32
N GLN A 366 12.29 -28.96 -14.64
CA GLN A 366 11.08 -28.30 -15.10
C GLN A 366 11.29 -26.81 -15.28
N SER A 367 10.43 -26.22 -16.11
CA SER A 367 10.33 -24.77 -16.30
C SER A 367 8.99 -24.29 -15.79
N PHE A 368 9.01 -23.16 -15.07
CA PHE A 368 7.84 -22.39 -14.70
C PHE A 368 7.72 -21.20 -15.65
N LYS A 369 6.57 -21.04 -16.33
CA LYS A 369 6.29 -19.87 -17.16
C LYS A 369 5.89 -18.71 -16.26
N LEU A 370 6.77 -17.73 -16.10
CA LEU A 370 6.51 -16.53 -15.31
C LEU A 370 5.64 -15.54 -16.10
N MET A 371 6.00 -15.29 -17.36
CA MET A 371 5.34 -14.32 -18.22
C MET A 371 4.90 -14.97 -19.53
N ASP A 372 3.74 -14.56 -20.04
CA ASP A 372 3.24 -14.89 -21.37
C ASP A 372 2.68 -13.62 -22.02
N MET A 373 3.42 -13.08 -22.98
CA MET A 373 3.07 -11.85 -23.68
C MET A 373 2.51 -12.16 -25.07
N THR A 374 1.73 -11.25 -25.63
CA THR A 374 1.29 -11.38 -27.04
C THR A 374 2.37 -11.03 -28.06
N SER A 375 3.40 -10.29 -27.64
CA SER A 375 4.55 -9.86 -28.44
C SER A 375 5.85 -10.24 -27.75
N ASP A 376 6.94 -10.28 -28.52
CA ASP A 376 8.28 -10.60 -28.00
C ASP A 376 8.66 -9.73 -26.80
N ILE A 377 9.22 -10.37 -25.79
CA ILE A 377 9.87 -9.73 -24.65
C ILE A 377 11.19 -9.13 -25.12
N SER A 378 11.49 -7.91 -24.69
CA SER A 378 12.74 -7.22 -24.97
C SER A 378 13.56 -6.98 -23.69
N GLY A 379 14.89 -6.90 -23.82
CA GLY A 379 15.78 -6.84 -22.66
C GLY A 379 15.93 -8.18 -21.96
N ASP A 380 16.39 -8.17 -20.71
CA ASP A 380 16.40 -9.30 -19.76
C ASP A 380 16.64 -8.73 -18.36
N PHE A 381 16.33 -9.49 -17.32
CA PHE A 381 16.76 -9.14 -15.97
C PHE A 381 18.30 -9.18 -15.87
N THR A 382 18.85 -8.29 -15.07
CA THR A 382 20.28 -8.20 -14.75
C THR A 382 20.69 -9.33 -13.82
N SER A 383 19.82 -9.69 -12.87
CA SER A 383 20.05 -10.77 -11.94
C SER A 383 18.75 -11.48 -11.54
N LEU A 384 18.92 -12.70 -11.02
CA LEU A 384 17.86 -13.46 -10.37
C LEU A 384 18.30 -13.78 -8.94
N THR A 385 17.48 -13.41 -7.96
CA THR A 385 17.67 -13.82 -6.56
C THR A 385 16.55 -14.76 -6.15
N MET A 386 16.92 -15.94 -5.64
CA MET A 386 15.96 -16.90 -5.05
C MET A 386 16.56 -17.52 -3.80
N ASN A 387 15.74 -17.78 -2.79
CA ASN A 387 16.20 -18.52 -1.61
C ASN A 387 16.19 -20.04 -1.88
N LEU A 388 17.38 -20.59 -2.13
CA LEU A 388 17.59 -22.03 -2.36
C LEU A 388 18.35 -22.72 -1.22
N THR A 389 18.35 -22.15 0.00
CA THR A 389 19.22 -22.59 1.10
C THR A 389 19.06 -24.08 1.46
N ASP A 390 17.86 -24.64 1.30
CA ASP A 390 17.56 -26.05 1.61
C ASP A 390 17.64 -26.98 0.38
N LYS A 391 18.23 -26.53 -0.73
CA LYS A 391 18.34 -27.29 -1.98
C LYS A 391 19.76 -27.83 -2.19
N PRO A 392 19.93 -28.90 -2.99
CA PRO A 392 21.27 -29.38 -3.33
C PRO A 392 22.08 -28.30 -4.03
N ASP A 393 23.38 -28.23 -3.74
CA ASP A 393 24.30 -27.22 -4.28
C ASP A 393 24.34 -27.20 -5.81
N TYR A 394 24.21 -28.36 -6.43
CA TYR A 394 24.23 -28.52 -7.89
C TYR A 394 22.94 -28.08 -8.60
N LEU A 395 21.90 -27.67 -7.88
CA LEU A 395 20.64 -27.20 -8.45
C LEU A 395 20.56 -25.67 -8.37
N THR A 396 20.28 -25.05 -9.51
CA THR A 396 19.90 -23.63 -9.61
C THR A 396 18.58 -23.50 -10.37
N VAL A 397 18.01 -22.31 -10.33
CA VAL A 397 16.99 -21.87 -11.28
C VAL A 397 17.60 -20.73 -12.09
N THR A 398 17.25 -20.66 -13.38
CA THR A 398 17.68 -19.59 -14.28
C THR A 398 16.47 -18.93 -14.91
N GLY A 399 16.42 -17.61 -14.86
CA GLY A 399 15.48 -16.78 -15.60
C GLY A 399 15.98 -16.57 -17.03
N THR A 400 15.15 -16.90 -18.02
CA THR A 400 15.46 -16.67 -19.44
C THR A 400 14.21 -16.43 -20.25
N ILE A 401 14.31 -15.56 -21.26
CA ILE A 401 13.35 -15.54 -22.37
C ILE A 401 13.37 -16.91 -23.06
N ASN A 402 12.20 -17.48 -23.33
CA ASN A 402 12.10 -18.79 -23.95
C ASN A 402 12.70 -18.76 -25.37
N PRO A 403 13.73 -19.59 -25.67
CA PRO A 403 14.38 -19.60 -26.98
C PRO A 403 13.47 -20.14 -28.10
N ALA A 404 12.39 -20.83 -27.77
CA ALA A 404 11.40 -21.32 -28.72
C ALA A 404 10.26 -20.31 -28.97
N ASP A 405 10.02 -19.41 -28.03
CA ASP A 405 8.97 -18.39 -28.10
C ASP A 405 9.40 -17.13 -27.33
N ALA A 406 9.80 -16.09 -28.04
CA ALA A 406 10.36 -14.90 -27.41
C ALA A 406 9.33 -14.09 -26.61
N SER A 407 8.03 -14.41 -26.68
CA SER A 407 6.99 -13.77 -25.87
C SER A 407 6.85 -14.36 -24.46
N GLU A 408 7.57 -15.44 -24.14
CA GLU A 408 7.51 -16.09 -22.84
C GLU A 408 8.78 -15.88 -22.01
N TYR A 409 8.64 -15.67 -20.70
CA TYR A 409 9.76 -15.68 -19.75
C TYR A 409 9.65 -16.90 -18.83
N LEU A 410 10.73 -17.68 -18.74
CA LEU A 410 10.76 -18.94 -18.00
C LEU A 410 11.72 -18.86 -16.82
N LEU A 411 11.31 -19.45 -15.69
CA LEU A 411 12.16 -19.85 -14.59
C LEU A 411 12.44 -21.34 -14.72
N THR A 412 13.65 -21.72 -15.14
CA THR A 412 13.99 -23.11 -15.47
C THR A 412 14.95 -23.70 -14.46
N GLU A 413 14.60 -24.86 -13.89
CA GLU A 413 15.52 -25.68 -13.09
C GLU A 413 16.74 -26.08 -13.94
N GLY A 414 17.93 -26.00 -13.37
CA GLY A 414 19.16 -26.27 -14.09
C GLY A 414 20.31 -26.67 -13.17
N LEU A 415 21.40 -27.15 -13.77
CA LEU A 415 22.63 -27.41 -13.03
C LEU A 415 23.36 -26.10 -12.73
N SER A 416 23.87 -25.95 -11.51
CA SER A 416 24.75 -24.84 -11.12
C SER A 416 26.01 -24.79 -12.01
N TRP A 417 26.40 -25.91 -12.64
CA TRP A 417 27.43 -25.93 -13.69
C TRP A 417 27.14 -24.96 -14.84
N ASN A 418 25.87 -24.80 -15.21
CA ASN A 418 25.41 -24.00 -16.34
C ASN A 418 24.89 -22.62 -15.93
N ALA A 419 25.05 -22.22 -14.68
CA ALA A 419 24.52 -20.97 -14.17
C ALA A 419 25.09 -19.74 -14.90
N THR A 420 24.24 -18.73 -15.07
CA THR A 420 24.53 -17.44 -15.70
C THR A 420 24.31 -16.30 -14.68
N ALA A 421 24.41 -15.04 -15.12
CA ALA A 421 24.07 -13.90 -14.27
C ALA A 421 22.59 -13.89 -13.84
N THR A 422 21.71 -14.48 -14.66
CA THR A 422 20.27 -14.64 -14.38
C THR A 422 19.94 -15.96 -13.67
N SER A 423 20.94 -16.60 -13.06
CA SER A 423 20.75 -17.76 -12.19
C SER A 423 20.72 -17.37 -10.72
N ALA A 424 19.87 -18.05 -9.95
CA ALA A 424 19.72 -17.84 -8.51
C ALA A 424 21.01 -18.10 -7.70
N THR A 425 21.88 -18.99 -8.18
CA THR A 425 23.17 -19.29 -7.55
C THR A 425 24.33 -19.12 -8.54
N PRO A 426 25.53 -18.73 -8.07
CA PRO A 426 26.71 -18.65 -8.91
C PRO A 426 27.11 -19.99 -9.53
N ALA A 427 27.78 -19.94 -10.68
CA ALA A 427 28.25 -21.16 -11.34
C ALA A 427 29.34 -21.89 -10.54
N HIS A 428 29.21 -23.21 -10.41
CA HIS A 428 30.26 -24.06 -9.85
C HIS A 428 30.19 -25.50 -10.35
N GLY A 429 31.31 -26.22 -10.23
CA GLY A 429 31.43 -27.63 -10.61
C GLY A 429 31.27 -28.64 -9.47
N THR A 430 30.84 -28.19 -8.29
CA THR A 430 30.65 -29.05 -7.11
C THR A 430 29.27 -29.72 -7.12
N PHE A 431 29.26 -31.01 -6.79
CA PHE A 431 28.06 -31.81 -6.55
C PHE A 431 28.17 -32.49 -5.20
N THR A 432 27.38 -32.06 -4.22
CA THR A 432 27.33 -32.66 -2.88
C THR A 432 26.09 -33.52 -2.72
N LEU A 433 26.28 -34.82 -2.47
CA LEU A 433 25.17 -35.76 -2.26
C LEU A 433 25.26 -36.45 -0.90
N GLY A 434 24.17 -36.41 -0.14
CA GLY A 434 24.06 -37.05 1.17
C GLY A 434 24.10 -38.57 1.10
N ALA A 435 24.23 -39.22 2.26
CA ALA A 435 24.23 -40.67 2.33
C ALA A 435 22.86 -41.24 1.90
N GLY A 436 22.86 -42.11 0.89
CA GLY A 436 21.64 -42.68 0.31
C GLY A 436 21.10 -41.92 -0.89
N ASP A 437 21.57 -40.68 -1.13
CA ASP A 437 21.15 -39.88 -2.28
C ASP A 437 21.88 -40.31 -3.55
N SER A 438 21.19 -40.19 -4.68
CA SER A 438 21.75 -40.39 -6.00
C SER A 438 21.19 -39.39 -7.00
N PHE A 439 22.05 -38.86 -7.87
CA PHE A 439 21.67 -37.97 -8.95
C PHE A 439 22.36 -38.37 -10.25
N GLU A 440 21.64 -38.32 -11.37
CA GLU A 440 22.17 -38.60 -12.71
C GLU A 440 22.21 -37.33 -13.57
N VAL A 441 23.41 -37.00 -14.05
CA VAL A 441 23.64 -35.96 -15.06
C VAL A 441 23.66 -36.61 -16.43
N THR A 442 22.60 -36.35 -17.19
CA THR A 442 22.42 -36.78 -18.57
C THR A 442 22.92 -35.73 -19.57
N SER A 443 22.93 -34.46 -19.18
CA SER A 443 23.44 -33.36 -19.99
C SER A 443 24.97 -33.43 -20.13
N VAL A 444 25.48 -32.83 -21.20
CA VAL A 444 26.93 -32.72 -21.45
C VAL A 444 27.49 -31.57 -20.63
N LEU A 445 28.39 -31.88 -19.70
CA LEU A 445 29.18 -30.90 -18.97
C LEU A 445 30.41 -30.49 -19.80
N GLY A 446 30.38 -29.28 -20.34
CA GLY A 446 31.50 -28.67 -21.07
C GLY A 446 32.12 -27.49 -20.30
N ASP A 447 33.27 -27.02 -20.77
CA ASP A 447 33.95 -25.84 -20.20
C ASP A 447 33.03 -24.61 -20.15
N LYS A 448 33.14 -23.86 -19.06
CA LYS A 448 32.49 -22.58 -18.81
C LYS A 448 33.53 -21.51 -18.52
N THR A 449 33.07 -20.27 -18.52
CA THR A 449 33.86 -19.15 -17.99
C THR A 449 33.90 -19.27 -16.48
N GLY A 450 35.10 -19.38 -15.91
CA GLY A 450 35.28 -19.40 -14.45
C GLY A 450 34.90 -18.08 -13.78
N ASN A 451 34.75 -18.13 -12.46
CA ASN A 451 34.53 -16.99 -11.59
C ASN A 451 35.63 -16.93 -10.50
N GLY A 452 35.42 -16.13 -9.44
CA GLY A 452 36.41 -15.99 -8.36
C GLY A 452 36.72 -17.29 -7.61
N ASP A 453 35.77 -18.22 -7.57
CA ASP A 453 35.80 -19.42 -6.73
C ASP A 453 35.88 -20.74 -7.53
N TRP A 454 35.57 -20.71 -8.83
CA TRP A 454 35.58 -21.86 -9.72
C TRP A 454 36.24 -21.53 -11.05
N ASP A 455 37.06 -22.45 -11.56
CA ASP A 455 37.80 -22.29 -12.82
C ASP A 455 36.94 -22.43 -14.08
N GLY A 456 35.67 -22.82 -13.93
CA GLY A 456 34.74 -23.08 -15.04
C GLY A 456 34.84 -24.48 -15.63
N LYS A 457 35.69 -25.36 -15.07
CA LYS A 457 36.14 -26.57 -15.76
C LYS A 457 36.25 -27.79 -14.85
N THR A 458 36.56 -27.59 -13.59
CA THR A 458 36.83 -28.66 -12.62
C THR A 458 35.51 -29.21 -12.06
N LEU A 459 35.34 -30.53 -12.11
CA LEU A 459 34.23 -31.23 -11.47
C LEU A 459 34.66 -31.73 -10.09
N THR A 460 33.88 -31.44 -9.05
CA THR A 460 34.13 -31.90 -7.68
C THR A 460 32.94 -32.66 -7.13
N LYS A 461 33.14 -33.91 -6.72
CA LYS A 461 32.14 -34.76 -6.07
C LYS A 461 32.41 -34.86 -4.56
N LEU A 462 31.43 -34.41 -3.77
CA LEU A 462 31.42 -34.42 -2.31
C LEU A 462 30.21 -35.18 -1.74
N GLY A 463 30.22 -35.45 -0.43
CA GLY A 463 29.20 -36.21 0.28
C GLY A 463 29.22 -37.71 -0.02
N ALA A 464 28.63 -38.51 0.87
CA ALA A 464 28.66 -39.97 0.81
C ALA A 464 27.81 -40.59 -0.32
N GLY A 465 26.94 -39.81 -0.97
CA GLY A 465 26.02 -40.27 -2.02
C GLY A 465 26.69 -40.54 -3.37
N LYS A 466 25.87 -40.86 -4.37
CA LYS A 466 26.30 -41.29 -5.71
C LYS A 466 25.93 -40.28 -6.80
N LEU A 467 26.94 -39.69 -7.45
CA LEU A 467 26.76 -38.96 -8.71
C LEU A 467 26.97 -39.90 -9.88
N THR A 468 26.04 -39.93 -10.82
CA THR A 468 26.15 -40.69 -12.07
C THR A 468 26.27 -39.72 -13.24
N LEU A 469 27.25 -39.93 -14.12
CA LEU A 469 27.38 -39.20 -15.38
C LEU A 469 27.05 -40.14 -16.53
N SER A 470 26.01 -39.82 -17.30
CA SER A 470 25.64 -40.54 -18.53
C SER A 470 25.83 -39.72 -19.80
N GLY A 471 26.00 -38.39 -19.67
CA GLY A 471 26.38 -37.51 -20.77
C GLY A 471 27.83 -37.67 -21.22
N VAL A 472 28.08 -37.39 -22.51
CA VAL A 472 29.44 -37.35 -23.10
C VAL A 472 30.10 -36.02 -22.74
N ASN A 473 30.59 -35.92 -21.50
CA ASN A 473 31.17 -34.69 -20.96
C ASN A 473 32.45 -34.27 -21.72
N THR A 474 32.68 -32.95 -21.80
CA THR A 474 33.75 -32.32 -22.60
C THR A 474 34.53 -31.24 -21.83
N TYR A 475 34.33 -31.12 -20.52
CA TYR A 475 35.14 -30.23 -19.70
C TYR A 475 36.62 -30.61 -19.73
N THR A 476 37.51 -29.66 -19.52
CA THR A 476 38.97 -29.86 -19.61
C THR A 476 39.68 -29.77 -18.26
N GLY A 477 38.94 -29.43 -17.20
CA GLY A 477 39.44 -29.34 -15.83
C GLY A 477 39.51 -30.70 -15.13
N ASP A 478 40.03 -30.68 -13.91
CA ASP A 478 40.24 -31.89 -13.12
C ASP A 478 38.90 -32.53 -12.69
N THR A 479 38.93 -33.84 -12.48
CA THR A 479 37.82 -34.59 -11.87
C THR A 479 38.24 -34.98 -10.44
N ASN A 480 37.68 -34.30 -9.45
CA ASN A 480 37.98 -34.50 -8.03
C ASN A 480 36.86 -35.30 -7.35
N VAL A 481 37.10 -36.57 -7.04
CA VAL A 481 36.19 -37.41 -6.26
C VAL A 481 36.67 -37.44 -4.81
N GLN A 482 36.18 -36.49 -4.02
CA GLN A 482 36.63 -36.31 -2.64
C GLN A 482 35.84 -37.19 -1.66
N GLU A 483 34.56 -37.41 -1.92
CA GLU A 483 33.70 -38.27 -1.08
C GLU A 483 32.66 -39.04 -1.91
N GLY A 484 32.20 -40.17 -1.37
CA GLY A 484 31.13 -40.97 -1.96
C GLY A 484 31.53 -41.63 -3.28
N THR A 485 30.58 -41.72 -4.22
CA THR A 485 30.76 -42.40 -5.51
C THR A 485 30.53 -41.45 -6.69
N LEU A 486 31.49 -41.42 -7.62
CA LEU A 486 31.28 -40.94 -8.99
C LEU A 486 31.22 -42.15 -9.94
N TRP A 487 30.15 -42.27 -10.71
CA TRP A 487 29.88 -43.44 -11.56
C TRP A 487 29.61 -43.03 -13.00
N LEU A 488 30.22 -43.71 -13.97
CA LEU A 488 29.91 -43.55 -15.39
C LEU A 488 28.90 -44.60 -15.85
N SER A 489 27.87 -44.19 -16.58
CA SER A 489 26.87 -45.09 -17.17
C SER A 489 26.64 -44.77 -18.64
N GLY A 490 26.20 -45.76 -19.43
CA GLY A 490 25.91 -45.56 -20.85
C GLY A 490 27.12 -45.01 -21.62
N ASP A 491 26.93 -43.87 -22.29
CA ASP A 491 27.97 -43.15 -23.04
C ASP A 491 28.77 -42.16 -22.16
N GLY A 492 28.53 -42.19 -20.84
CA GLY A 492 29.15 -41.31 -19.87
C GLY A 492 30.67 -41.28 -19.95
N THR A 493 31.22 -40.10 -20.15
CA THR A 493 32.66 -39.83 -20.11
C THR A 493 33.01 -38.84 -19.00
N ILE A 494 34.27 -38.80 -18.61
CA ILE A 494 34.84 -37.60 -18.00
C ILE A 494 35.75 -36.97 -19.03
N GLY A 495 35.69 -35.65 -19.15
CA GLY A 495 36.69 -34.92 -19.90
C GLY A 495 36.56 -34.87 -21.42
N GLU A 496 37.11 -33.82 -22.02
CA GLU A 496 37.37 -33.78 -23.47
C GLU A 496 38.37 -34.88 -23.89
N MET A 497 38.15 -35.50 -25.05
CA MET A 497 39.06 -36.50 -25.59
C MET A 497 40.47 -35.94 -25.81
N GLY A 498 41.46 -36.54 -25.15
CA GLY A 498 42.86 -36.11 -25.24
C GLY A 498 43.25 -35.01 -24.25
N SER A 499 42.34 -34.63 -23.36
CA SER A 499 42.63 -33.80 -22.19
C SER A 499 43.65 -34.47 -21.27
N GLN A 500 44.51 -33.66 -20.64
CA GLN A 500 45.48 -34.11 -19.63
C GLN A 500 44.96 -33.94 -18.18
N GLN A 501 43.64 -33.84 -18.01
CA GLN A 501 43.01 -33.65 -16.71
C GLN A 501 43.38 -34.73 -15.70
N ALA A 502 43.58 -34.33 -14.45
CA ALA A 502 43.79 -35.27 -13.35
C ALA A 502 42.46 -35.86 -12.88
N VAL A 503 42.48 -37.16 -12.56
CA VAL A 503 41.38 -37.83 -11.85
C VAL A 503 41.85 -38.11 -10.43
N ASN A 504 41.44 -37.27 -9.50
CA ASN A 504 41.86 -37.32 -8.11
C ASN A 504 40.79 -38.03 -7.28
N VAL A 505 41.08 -39.24 -6.81
CA VAL A 505 40.16 -40.02 -5.96
C VAL A 505 40.71 -40.08 -4.54
N ALA A 506 40.02 -39.45 -3.59
CA ALA A 506 40.42 -39.42 -2.20
C ALA A 506 40.24 -40.78 -1.51
N SER A 507 40.88 -40.95 -0.35
CA SER A 507 40.74 -42.18 0.44
C SER A 507 39.28 -42.40 0.86
N GLY A 508 38.73 -43.56 0.53
CA GLY A 508 37.34 -43.91 0.84
C GLY A 508 36.31 -43.47 -0.21
N ALA A 509 36.70 -42.65 -1.18
CA ALA A 509 35.88 -42.34 -2.34
C ALA A 509 35.96 -43.44 -3.41
N THR A 510 34.95 -43.52 -4.27
CA THR A 510 34.87 -44.50 -5.37
C THR A 510 34.67 -43.79 -6.69
N PHE A 511 35.52 -44.13 -7.67
CA PHE A 511 35.31 -43.79 -9.07
C PHE A 511 35.19 -45.08 -9.88
N GLY A 512 34.17 -45.19 -10.73
CA GLY A 512 33.93 -46.39 -11.53
C GLY A 512 32.97 -46.16 -12.68
N GLY A 513 32.58 -47.24 -13.35
CA GLY A 513 31.62 -47.20 -14.45
C GLY A 513 31.10 -48.56 -14.87
N SER A 514 30.15 -48.57 -15.79
CA SER A 514 29.49 -49.78 -16.31
C SER A 514 29.23 -49.68 -17.81
N ASN A 515 29.18 -50.82 -18.51
CA ASN A 515 28.75 -50.94 -19.92
C ASN A 515 29.62 -50.23 -20.99
N GLY A 516 30.95 -50.36 -20.92
CA GLY A 516 31.84 -49.87 -22.00
C GLY A 516 32.22 -48.39 -21.91
N THR A 517 31.83 -47.72 -20.83
CA THR A 517 32.27 -46.37 -20.45
C THR A 517 33.79 -46.26 -20.51
N THR A 518 34.30 -45.24 -21.20
CA THR A 518 35.75 -45.05 -21.38
C THR A 518 36.22 -43.87 -20.52
N VAL A 519 37.14 -44.14 -19.58
CA VAL A 519 38.01 -43.11 -19.00
C VAL A 519 39.07 -42.82 -20.05
N ARG A 520 39.03 -41.66 -20.71
CA ARG A 520 39.92 -41.32 -21.82
C ARG A 520 40.99 -40.33 -21.41
#